data_AF-A0A3M1FG03-F1
#
_entry.id   AF-A0A3M1FG03-F1
#
_cell.length_a   1.000
_cell.length_b   1.000
_cell.length_c   1.000
_cell.angle_alpha   90.00
_cell.angle_beta   90.00
_cell.angle_gamma   90.00
#
_symmetry.space_group_name_H-M   'P 1'
#
loop_
_entity.id
_entity.type
_entity.pdbx_description
1 polymer ?
#
loop_
_entity_poly.entity_id
_entity_poly.type
_entity_poly.pdbx_seq_one_letter_code
_entity_poly.pdbx_strand_id
1 'polypeptide(L)'
;MNYLQLCQRLREKVGASGEGPLSVAGQRGEYARIVNWIDEAWIEVQRLHNTWAWMHKEASGSLVPGLMAYTAASFGISDFGRWDINDIRLYDVDVSDEKYLLHKDYDQFKAVYGVGKQTPGRPGYVSVNRANEIVFGPVP
;
A
#
# COMPACT_ATOMS: atom_id res chain seq x y z
N MET A 1 22.13 5.39 7.53
CA MET A 1 21.76 6.61 8.27
C MET A 1 20.29 6.49 8.62
N ASN A 2 19.92 6.57 9.90
CA ASN A 2 18.54 6.43 10.36
C ASN A 2 17.88 7.81 10.60
N TYR A 3 16.59 7.81 10.93
CA TYR A 3 15.81 9.03 11.13
C TYR A 3 16.44 9.99 12.16
N LEU A 4 16.87 9.47 13.32
CA LEU A 4 17.54 10.28 14.34
C LEU A 4 18.84 10.92 13.83
N GLN A 5 19.66 10.14 13.10
CA GLN A 5 20.91 10.62 12.52
C GLN A 5 20.68 11.68 11.43
N LEU A 6 19.57 11.62 10.68
CA LEU A 6 19.20 12.67 9.73
C LEU A 6 18.88 13.98 10.44
N CYS A 7 18.12 13.93 11.54
CA CYS A 7 17.83 15.10 12.37
C CYS A 7 19.10 15.72 12.96
N GLN A 8 20.00 14.89 13.50
CA GLN A 8 21.30 15.34 14.03
C GLN A 8 22.16 15.98 12.93
N ARG A 9 22.19 15.39 11.74
CA ARG A 9 22.90 15.96 10.58
C ARG A 9 22.27 17.27 10.10
N LEU A 10 20.95 17.40 10.12
CA LEU A 10 20.28 18.65 9.75
C LEU A 10 20.63 19.75 10.75
N ARG A 11 20.63 19.44 12.05
CA ARG A 11 21.07 20.35 13.13
C ARG A 11 22.47 20.91 12.84
N GLU A 12 23.43 20.05 12.54
CA GLU A 12 24.80 20.45 12.17
C GLU A 12 24.81 21.36 10.93
N LYS A 13 24.05 21.01 9.90
CA LYS A 13 24.01 21.76 8.63
C LYS A 13 23.42 23.16 8.76
N VAL A 14 22.43 23.35 9.64
CA VAL A 14 21.79 24.66 9.85
C VAL A 14 22.48 25.48 10.94
N GLY A 15 23.53 24.93 11.59
CA GLY A 15 24.24 25.61 12.67
C GLY A 15 23.39 25.78 13.94
N ALA A 16 22.38 24.92 14.12
CA ALA A 16 21.55 24.94 15.32
C ALA A 16 22.39 24.56 16.56
N SER A 17 22.07 25.19 17.69
CA SER A 17 22.87 25.08 18.91
C SER A 17 22.70 23.71 19.61
N GLY A 18 23.70 23.30 20.39
CA GLY A 18 23.70 22.05 21.15
C GLY A 18 24.08 20.82 20.32
N GLU A 19 24.02 19.63 20.94
CA GLU A 19 24.43 18.36 20.31
C GLU A 19 23.35 17.75 19.39
N GLY A 20 22.15 18.35 19.34
CA GLY A 20 20.99 17.81 18.62
C GLY A 20 20.13 16.87 19.47
N PRO A 21 19.02 16.37 18.90
CA PRO A 21 18.12 15.47 19.62
C PRO A 21 18.78 14.12 19.92
N LEU A 22 18.58 13.59 21.14
CA LEU A 22 18.90 12.21 21.52
C LEU A 22 17.79 11.21 21.17
N SER A 23 16.60 11.74 20.86
CA SER A 23 15.42 11.01 20.42
C SER A 23 14.60 11.90 19.49
N VAL A 24 13.87 11.31 18.56
CA VAL A 24 12.91 12.04 17.71
C VAL A 24 11.56 12.27 18.41
N ALA A 25 11.31 11.55 19.50
CA ALA A 25 10.07 11.69 20.27
C ALA A 25 10.21 12.79 21.35
N GLY A 26 9.09 13.47 21.62
CA GLY A 26 8.97 14.42 22.74
C GLY A 26 9.82 15.69 22.61
N GLN A 27 10.36 15.98 21.42
CA GLN A 27 11.17 17.18 21.20
C GLN A 27 10.32 18.45 21.30
N ARG A 28 10.95 19.55 21.68
CA ARG A 28 10.34 20.88 21.80
C ARG A 28 11.25 21.93 21.17
N GLY A 29 10.70 23.10 20.87
CA GLY A 29 11.46 24.23 20.34
C GLY A 29 12.17 23.90 19.02
N GLU A 30 13.45 24.22 18.94
CA GLU A 30 14.26 24.07 17.72
C GLU A 30 14.40 22.61 17.28
N TYR A 31 14.60 21.67 18.21
CA TYR A 31 14.70 20.25 17.85
C TYR A 31 13.39 19.66 17.34
N ALA A 32 12.24 20.12 17.85
CA ALA A 32 10.94 19.75 17.27
C ALA A 32 10.83 20.22 15.81
N ARG A 33 11.31 21.44 15.52
CA ARG A 33 11.31 21.98 14.15
C ARG A 33 12.17 21.14 13.21
N ILE A 34 13.35 20.73 13.65
CA ILE A 34 14.26 19.88 12.87
C ILE A 34 13.63 18.51 12.58
N VAL A 35 13.03 17.88 13.60
CA VAL A 35 12.31 16.61 13.47
C VAL A 35 11.19 16.75 12.42
N ASN A 36 10.36 17.79 12.55
CA ASN A 36 9.26 18.04 11.62
C ASN A 36 9.74 18.30 10.18
N TRP A 37 10.84 19.02 9.98
CA TRP A 37 11.38 19.26 8.63
C TRP A 37 11.86 17.97 7.94
N ILE A 38 12.44 17.04 8.70
CA ILE A 38 12.80 15.73 8.15
C ILE A 38 11.55 14.91 7.82
N ASP A 39 10.51 14.96 8.66
CA ASP A 39 9.22 14.31 8.37
C ASP A 39 8.55 14.87 7.11
N GLU A 40 8.52 16.18 6.97
CA GLU A 40 7.98 16.86 5.79
C GLU A 40 8.74 16.45 4.53
N ALA A 41 10.07 16.51 4.56
CA ALA A 41 10.92 16.11 3.44
C ALA A 41 10.74 14.62 3.09
N TRP A 42 10.54 13.75 4.09
CA TRP A 42 10.27 12.33 3.88
C TRP A 42 8.95 12.12 3.15
N ILE A 43 7.88 12.80 3.58
CA ILE A 43 6.58 12.74 2.92
C ILE A 43 6.67 13.30 1.49
N GLU A 44 7.41 14.37 1.27
CA GLU A 44 7.65 14.93 -0.06
C GLU A 44 8.32 13.92 -0.98
N VAL A 45 9.41 13.28 -0.54
CA VAL A 45 10.10 12.24 -1.31
C VAL A 45 9.16 11.10 -1.67
N GLN A 46 8.36 10.62 -0.71
CA GLN A 46 7.37 9.57 -0.97
C GLN A 46 6.35 9.98 -2.03
N ARG A 47 5.93 11.25 -2.05
CA ARG A 47 4.96 11.79 -3.00
C ARG A 47 5.54 12.09 -4.40
N LEU A 48 6.86 12.15 -4.54
CA LEU A 48 7.49 12.42 -5.85
C LEU A 48 7.13 11.36 -6.89
N HIS A 49 7.08 10.09 -6.49
CA HIS A 49 6.77 8.98 -7.39
C HIS A 49 5.89 7.95 -6.68
N ASN A 50 4.83 7.52 -7.35
CA ASN A 50 3.97 6.45 -6.82
C ASN A 50 4.60 5.05 -7.01
N THR A 51 5.74 4.96 -7.70
CA THR A 51 6.39 3.71 -8.18
C THR A 51 7.76 3.49 -7.53
N TRP A 52 8.01 4.08 -6.37
CA TRP A 52 9.24 3.83 -5.63
C TRP A 52 9.34 2.34 -5.28
N ALA A 53 10.32 1.62 -5.84
CA ALA A 53 10.46 0.18 -5.61
C ALA A 53 10.53 -0.20 -4.10
N TRP A 54 11.13 0.65 -3.27
CA TRP A 54 11.21 0.43 -1.82
C TRP A 54 9.89 0.62 -1.06
N MET A 55 8.87 1.21 -1.71
CA MET A 55 7.49 1.34 -1.18
C MET A 55 6.56 0.22 -1.67
N HIS A 56 7.05 -0.74 -2.46
CA HIS A 56 6.28 -1.91 -2.86
C HIS A 56 6.44 -3.01 -1.83
N LYS A 57 5.34 -3.71 -1.54
CA LYS A 57 5.30 -4.89 -0.67
C LYS A 57 4.41 -5.94 -1.31
N GLU A 58 4.83 -7.19 -1.16
CA GLU A 58 4.03 -8.33 -1.53
C GLU A 58 3.17 -8.76 -0.34
N ALA A 59 1.94 -9.19 -0.62
CA ALA A 59 1.03 -9.73 0.38
C ALA A 59 0.23 -10.88 -0.25
N SER A 60 -0.15 -11.85 0.58
CA SER A 60 -0.98 -12.98 0.18
C SER A 60 -2.06 -13.21 1.23
N GLY A 61 -3.16 -13.82 0.82
CA GLY A 61 -4.28 -14.13 1.71
C GLY A 61 -5.34 -14.97 1.00
N SER A 62 -6.21 -15.58 1.79
CA SER A 62 -7.26 -16.45 1.27
C SER A 62 -8.50 -15.65 0.88
N LEU A 63 -9.08 -15.99 -0.26
CA LEU A 63 -10.38 -15.48 -0.66
C LEU A 63 -11.49 -16.28 0.04
N VAL A 64 -12.59 -15.59 0.35
CA VAL A 64 -13.79 -16.17 0.96
C VAL A 64 -14.86 -16.38 -0.13
N PRO A 65 -15.44 -17.59 -0.24
CA PRO A 65 -16.51 -17.84 -1.19
C PRO A 65 -17.69 -16.88 -0.99
N GLY A 66 -18.17 -16.28 -2.09
CA GLY A 66 -19.25 -15.30 -2.10
C GLY A 66 -18.85 -13.87 -1.72
N LEU A 67 -17.59 -13.62 -1.36
CA LEU A 67 -17.09 -12.27 -1.06
C LEU A 67 -16.29 -11.71 -2.23
N MET A 68 -16.78 -10.61 -2.82
CA MET A 68 -16.18 -10.00 -4.01
C MET A 68 -15.08 -8.98 -3.69
N ALA A 69 -15.26 -8.17 -2.65
CA ALA A 69 -14.42 -7.02 -2.35
C ALA A 69 -13.57 -7.25 -1.09
N TYR A 70 -12.30 -6.87 -1.16
CA TYR A 70 -11.33 -7.04 -0.10
C TYR A 70 -10.60 -5.72 0.15
N THR A 71 -10.38 -5.44 1.43
CA THR A 71 -9.60 -4.28 1.86
C THR A 71 -8.13 -4.67 2.01
N ALA A 72 -7.25 -3.69 2.13
CA ALA A 72 -5.86 -3.92 2.49
C ALA A 72 -5.71 -4.73 3.80
N ALA A 73 -6.57 -4.43 4.78
CA ALA A 73 -6.61 -5.15 6.06
C ALA A 73 -6.99 -6.63 5.90
N SER A 74 -7.75 -7.01 4.87
CA SER A 74 -8.07 -8.41 4.56
C SER A 74 -6.81 -9.23 4.26
N PHE A 75 -5.73 -8.59 3.83
CA PHE A 75 -4.42 -9.20 3.56
C PHE A 75 -3.36 -8.83 4.61
N GLY A 76 -3.77 -8.29 5.76
CA GLY A 76 -2.86 -7.88 6.83
C GLY A 76 -2.01 -6.64 6.51
N ILE A 77 -2.38 -5.87 5.49
CA ILE A 77 -1.63 -4.67 5.08
C ILE A 77 -2.16 -3.46 5.88
N SER A 78 -1.28 -2.84 6.69
CA SER A 78 -1.62 -1.68 7.52
C SER A 78 -1.11 -0.35 6.94
N ASP A 79 -0.04 -0.37 6.16
CA ASP A 79 0.57 0.80 5.52
C ASP A 79 0.26 0.84 4.01
N PHE A 80 -1.03 0.87 3.71
CA PHE A 80 -1.54 0.77 2.35
C PHE A 80 -1.70 2.13 1.67
N GLY A 81 -1.09 2.29 0.49
CA GLY A 81 -1.29 3.45 -0.39
C GLY A 81 -2.15 3.14 -1.62
N ARG A 82 -1.79 2.10 -2.38
CA ARG A 82 -2.48 1.69 -3.61
C ARG A 82 -2.20 0.23 -3.94
N TRP A 83 -3.10 -0.39 -4.69
CA TRP A 83 -2.89 -1.71 -5.28
C TRP A 83 -2.00 -1.62 -6.52
N ASP A 84 -1.07 -2.55 -6.67
CA ASP A 84 -0.39 -2.81 -7.93
C ASP A 84 -1.11 -3.96 -8.66
N ILE A 85 -1.92 -3.62 -9.65
CA ILE A 85 -2.80 -4.55 -10.36
C ILE A 85 -2.09 -5.31 -11.50
N ASN A 86 -0.82 -5.03 -11.73
CA ASN A 86 -0.08 -5.60 -12.87
C ASN A 86 0.40 -7.03 -12.60
N ASP A 87 0.62 -7.40 -11.34
CA ASP A 87 1.07 -8.73 -10.94
C ASP A 87 0.20 -9.27 -9.79
N ILE A 88 -0.98 -9.76 -10.16
CA ILE A 88 -1.89 -10.43 -9.22
C ILE A 88 -2.13 -11.85 -9.69
N ARG A 89 -1.90 -12.79 -8.78
CA ARG A 89 -1.96 -14.22 -9.05
C ARG A 89 -2.88 -14.92 -8.06
N LEU A 90 -3.46 -16.01 -8.52
CA LEU A 90 -4.36 -16.84 -7.73
C LEU A 90 -4.05 -18.32 -7.96
N TYR A 91 -3.99 -19.06 -6.86
CA TYR A 91 -3.92 -20.52 -6.82
C TYR A 91 -4.92 -21.05 -5.79
N ASP A 92 -5.26 -22.33 -5.85
CA ASP A 92 -6.22 -22.97 -4.94
C ASP A 92 -5.50 -23.61 -3.73
N VAL A 93 -4.84 -24.76 -3.96
CA VAL A 93 -4.14 -25.51 -2.91
C VAL A 93 -2.62 -25.46 -3.07
N ASP A 94 -2.14 -25.42 -4.31
CA ASP A 94 -0.72 -25.45 -4.65
C ASP A 94 -0.40 -24.40 -5.72
N VAL A 95 0.77 -23.78 -5.59
CA VAL A 95 1.33 -22.77 -6.50
C VAL A 95 1.54 -23.35 -7.91
N SER A 96 1.53 -24.68 -8.06
CA SER A 96 1.55 -25.35 -9.37
C SER A 96 0.36 -24.99 -10.28
N ASP A 97 -0.79 -24.58 -9.72
CA ASP A 97 -1.96 -24.08 -10.47
C ASP A 97 -2.10 -22.56 -10.38
N GLU A 98 -0.99 -21.85 -10.17
CA GLU A 98 -0.96 -20.39 -10.18
C GLU A 98 -1.36 -19.83 -11.55
N LYS A 99 -2.27 -18.86 -11.54
CA LYS A 99 -2.68 -18.12 -12.75
C LYS A 99 -2.67 -16.63 -12.48
N TYR A 100 -2.20 -15.89 -13.48
CA TYR A 100 -2.35 -14.43 -13.53
C TYR A 100 -3.82 -14.07 -13.70
N LEU A 101 -4.28 -13.10 -12.91
CA LEU A 101 -5.57 -12.48 -13.10
C LEU A 101 -5.45 -11.35 -14.11
N LEU A 102 -6.43 -11.26 -15.00
CA LEU A 102 -6.48 -10.18 -15.98
C LEU A 102 -7.10 -8.93 -15.36
N HIS A 103 -6.40 -7.81 -15.42
CA HIS A 103 -6.97 -6.54 -15.00
C HIS A 103 -8.09 -6.12 -15.96
N LYS A 104 -9.23 -5.73 -15.39
CA LYS A 104 -10.30 -5.01 -16.09
C LYS A 104 -10.53 -3.67 -15.40
N ASP A 105 -10.73 -2.63 -16.21
CA ASP A 105 -11.17 -1.34 -15.68
C ASP A 105 -12.48 -1.51 -14.90
N TYR A 106 -12.62 -0.76 -13.80
CA TYR A 106 -13.71 -0.99 -12.85
C TYR A 106 -15.10 -0.89 -13.47
N ASP A 107 -15.32 0.03 -14.42
CA ASP A 107 -16.61 0.16 -15.07
C ASP A 107 -16.95 -1.07 -15.94
N GLN A 108 -15.95 -1.67 -16.61
CA GLN A 108 -16.12 -2.92 -17.35
C GLN A 108 -16.33 -4.10 -16.40
N PHE A 109 -15.55 -4.16 -15.31
CA PHE A 109 -15.70 -5.17 -14.28
C PHE A 109 -17.11 -5.13 -13.69
N LYS A 110 -17.60 -3.95 -13.31
CA LYS A 110 -18.93 -3.74 -12.75
C LYS A 110 -20.04 -4.09 -13.74
N ALA A 111 -19.87 -3.80 -15.03
CA ALA A 111 -20.87 -4.16 -16.04
C ALA A 111 -21.05 -5.69 -16.16
N VAL A 112 -19.99 -6.47 -15.96
CA VAL A 112 -20.03 -7.94 -16.07
C VAL A 112 -20.38 -8.61 -14.74
N TYR A 113 -19.71 -8.20 -13.66
CA TYR A 113 -19.78 -8.87 -12.35
C TYR A 113 -20.62 -8.13 -11.31
N GLY A 114 -20.94 -6.85 -11.55
CA GLY A 114 -21.75 -6.03 -10.64
C GLY A 114 -23.25 -6.00 -10.97
N VAL A 115 -23.68 -6.68 -12.04
CA VAL A 115 -25.08 -6.76 -12.46
C VAL A 115 -25.58 -8.20 -12.30
N GLY A 116 -26.78 -8.35 -11.71
CA GLY A 116 -27.40 -9.67 -11.50
C GLY A 116 -26.74 -10.50 -10.38
N LYS A 117 -27.33 -11.67 -10.11
CA LYS A 117 -26.78 -12.62 -9.14
C LYS A 117 -25.56 -13.31 -9.74
N GLN A 118 -24.41 -13.15 -9.12
CA GLN A 118 -23.19 -13.88 -9.50
C GLN A 118 -23.24 -15.31 -8.95
N THR A 119 -22.75 -16.26 -9.73
CA THR A 119 -22.50 -17.62 -9.27
C THR A 119 -21.05 -17.71 -8.80
N PRO A 120 -20.79 -18.21 -7.59
CA PRO A 120 -19.42 -18.46 -7.12
C PRO A 120 -18.62 -19.28 -8.11
N GLY A 121 -17.38 -18.89 -8.33
CA GLY A 121 -16.48 -19.52 -9.27
C GLY A 121 -15.08 -18.96 -9.18
N ARG A 122 -14.12 -19.69 -9.75
CA ARG A 122 -12.72 -19.28 -9.70
C ARG A 122 -12.51 -17.92 -10.39
N PRO A 123 -11.99 -16.91 -9.68
CA PRO A 123 -11.73 -15.61 -10.28
C PRO A 123 -10.72 -15.70 -11.42
N GLY A 124 -11.00 -14.97 -12.50
CA GLY A 124 -10.07 -14.78 -13.63
C GLY A 124 -9.74 -13.31 -13.87
N TYR A 125 -10.46 -12.40 -13.22
CA TYR A 125 -10.33 -10.97 -13.39
C TYR A 125 -10.22 -10.25 -12.05
N VAL A 126 -9.48 -9.15 -12.07
CA VAL A 126 -9.27 -8.29 -10.92
C VAL A 126 -9.50 -6.83 -11.32
N SER A 127 -9.98 -6.04 -10.37
CA SER A 127 -10.12 -4.60 -10.52
C SER A 127 -10.00 -3.91 -9.15
N VAL A 128 -9.99 -2.59 -9.14
CA VAL A 128 -10.05 -1.78 -7.91
C VAL A 128 -11.27 -0.89 -7.97
N ASN A 129 -12.14 -1.00 -6.97
CA ASN A 129 -13.38 -0.23 -6.93
C ASN A 129 -13.13 1.23 -6.50
N ARG A 130 -14.18 2.06 -6.55
CA ARG A 130 -14.09 3.48 -6.16
C ARG A 130 -13.85 3.69 -4.66
N ALA A 131 -14.01 2.65 -3.83
CA ALA A 131 -13.67 2.65 -2.41
C ALA A 131 -12.21 2.19 -2.15
N ASN A 132 -11.41 1.99 -3.21
CA ASN A 132 -10.04 1.50 -3.16
C ASN A 132 -9.91 0.05 -2.60
N GLU A 133 -10.98 -0.73 -2.72
CA GLU A 133 -10.98 -2.17 -2.43
C GLU A 133 -10.63 -2.95 -3.69
N ILE A 134 -9.85 -4.01 -3.53
CA ILE A 134 -9.57 -4.94 -4.62
C ILE A 134 -10.77 -5.88 -4.79
N VAL A 135 -11.22 -6.05 -6.03
CA VAL A 135 -12.39 -6.86 -6.36
C VAL A 135 -12.04 -7.98 -7.34
N PHE A 136 -12.62 -9.16 -7.11
CA PHE A 136 -12.35 -10.37 -7.88
C PHE A 136 -13.61 -10.88 -8.60
N GLY A 137 -13.45 -11.29 -9.86
CA GLY A 137 -14.54 -11.68 -10.76
C GLY A 137 -14.20 -12.95 -11.57
N PRO A 138 -15.11 -13.94 -11.70
CA PRO A 138 -16.36 -14.09 -10.95
C PRO A 138 -16.14 -14.09 -9.42
N VAL A 139 -17.22 -13.89 -8.65
CA VAL A 139 -17.12 -13.91 -7.19
C VAL A 139 -16.52 -15.27 -6.75
N PRO A 140 -15.50 -15.28 -5.87
CA PRO A 140 -14.89 -16.52 -5.39
C PRO A 140 -15.91 -17.56 -4.90
#